data_AF-A0A2G2DTS5-F1
#
_entry.id   AF-A0A2G2DTS5-F1
#
_cell.length_a   1.000
_cell.length_b   1.000
_cell.length_c   1.000
_cell.angle_alpha   90.00
_cell.angle_beta   90.00
_cell.angle_gamma   90.00
#
_symmetry.space_group_name_H-M   'P 1'
#
loop_
_entity.id
_entity.type
_entity.pdbx_description
1 polymer ?
#
loop_
_entity_poly.entity_id
_entity_poly.type
_entity_poly.pdbx_seq_one_letter_code
_entity_poly.pdbx_strand_id
1 'polypeptide(L)'
;MDNVEKLRVLLQHWIDHNKGHVEEFENWRKLMADENQEKTASHITEAIRQMAMVNAELGKALHQVGGPNAAGDKGHEHGHSHSHDHNHTHDHDHKH
;
A
#
# COMPACT_ATOMS: atom_id res chain seq x y z
N MET A 1 -4.84 -2.12 -23.11
CA MET A 1 -4.16 -1.00 -22.44
C MET A 1 -2.95 -0.60 -23.24
N ASP A 2 -2.90 0.69 -23.57
CA ASP A 2 -1.74 1.35 -24.14
C ASP A 2 -0.56 1.36 -23.13
N ASN A 3 0.66 1.52 -23.62
CA ASN A 3 1.87 1.57 -22.80
C ASN A 3 1.83 2.72 -21.79
N VAL A 4 1.25 3.87 -22.17
CA VAL A 4 1.08 5.02 -21.28
C VAL A 4 0.10 4.70 -20.14
N GLU A 5 -1.01 4.01 -20.43
CA GLU A 5 -1.97 3.58 -19.40
C GLU A 5 -1.35 2.60 -18.41
N LYS A 6 -0.58 1.62 -18.90
CA LYS A 6 0.15 0.67 -18.04
C LYS A 6 1.15 1.39 -17.15
N LEU A 7 1.90 2.34 -17.71
CA LEU A 7 2.89 3.12 -16.96
C LEU A 7 2.23 3.95 -15.86
N ARG A 8 1.07 4.58 -16.11
CA ARG A 8 0.32 5.33 -15.10
C ARG A 8 -0.07 4.46 -13.90
N VAL A 9 -0.58 3.25 -14.14
CA VAL A 9 -0.94 2.30 -13.07
C VAL A 9 0.29 1.88 -12.28
N LEU A 10 1.40 1.56 -12.96
CA LEU A 10 2.65 1.19 -12.32
C LEU A 10 3.23 2.31 -11.46
N LEU A 11 3.27 3.54 -11.96
CA LEU A 11 3.80 4.70 -11.22
C LEU A 11 2.99 4.96 -9.95
N GLN A 12 1.66 4.91 -10.04
CA GLN A 12 0.79 5.09 -8.87
C GLN A 12 1.05 4.00 -7.81
N HIS A 13 1.09 2.73 -8.24
CA HIS A 13 1.35 1.61 -7.33
C HIS A 13 2.71 1.72 -6.63
N TRP A 14 3.78 2.08 -7.37
CA TRP A 14 5.11 2.25 -6.78
C TRP A 14 5.18 3.42 -5.81
N ILE A 15 4.54 4.55 -6.12
CA ILE A 15 4.48 5.70 -5.18
C ILE A 15 3.80 5.28 -3.87
N ASP A 16 2.67 4.59 -3.95
CA ASP A 16 1.93 4.17 -2.76
C ASP A 16 2.65 3.08 -1.97
N HIS A 17 3.28 2.12 -2.66
CA HIS A 17 4.12 1.10 -2.03
C HIS A 17 5.31 1.71 -1.29
N ASN A 18 5.99 2.68 -1.90
CA ASN A 18 7.11 3.37 -1.27
C ASN A 18 6.69 4.17 -0.03
N LYS A 19 5.47 4.73 0.01
CA LYS A 19 4.96 5.38 1.23
C LYS A 19 4.84 4.38 2.39
N GLY A 20 4.32 3.18 2.13
CA GLY A 20 4.24 2.11 3.13
C GLY A 20 5.61 1.72 3.68
N HIS A 21 6.60 1.56 2.80
CA HIS A 21 7.99 1.30 3.21
C HIS A 21 8.60 2.43 4.03
N VAL A 22 8.31 3.69 3.68
CA VAL A 22 8.79 4.85 4.45
C VAL A 22 8.23 4.82 5.88
N GLU A 23 6.95 4.52 6.05
CA GLU A 23 6.34 4.40 7.38
C GLU A 23 6.95 3.25 8.19
N GLU A 24 7.18 2.10 7.56
CA GLU A 24 7.82 0.96 8.22
C GLU A 24 9.27 1.29 8.62
N PHE A 25 10.05 1.88 7.72
CA PHE A 25 11.43 2.29 8.01
C PHE A 25 11.51 3.38 9.07
N GLU A 26 10.53 4.27 9.16
CA GLU A 26 10.49 5.26 10.24
C GLU A 26 10.35 4.59 11.62
N ASN A 27 9.60 3.49 11.71
CA ASN A 27 9.49 2.70 12.95
C ASN A 27 10.82 2.02 13.28
N TRP A 28 11.47 1.39 12.29
CA TRP A 28 12.79 0.78 12.48
C TRP A 28 13.87 1.80 12.85
N ARG A 29 13.85 2.99 12.22
CA ARG A 29 14.77 4.08 12.55
C ARG A 29 14.66 4.47 14.03
N LYS A 30 13.43 4.58 14.55
CA LYS A 30 13.18 4.89 15.96
C LYS A 30 13.70 3.77 16.87
N LEU A 31 13.36 2.52 16.57
CA LEU A 31 13.83 1.37 17.34
C LEU A 31 15.37 1.32 17.42
N MET A 32 16.05 1.52 16.29
CA MET A 32 17.52 1.51 16.26
C MET A 32 18.13 2.70 17.03
N ALA A 33 17.45 3.85 17.07
CA ALA A 33 17.89 4.96 17.91
C ALA A 33 17.74 4.61 19.40
N ASP A 34 16.62 3.99 19.79
CA ASP A 34 16.35 3.57 21.18
C ASP A 34 17.33 2.46 21.65
N GLU A 35 17.81 1.63 20.72
CA GLU A 35 18.81 0.58 20.98
C GLU A 35 20.28 1.08 20.92
N ASN A 36 20.51 2.39 20.87
CA ASN A 36 21.84 3.02 20.75
C ASN A 36 22.62 2.53 19.49
N GLN A 37 21.90 2.31 18.38
CA GLN A 37 22.44 1.97 17.07
C GLN A 37 22.36 3.19 16.12
N GLU A 38 22.94 4.33 16.52
CA GLU A 38 22.74 5.62 15.84
C GLU A 38 23.22 5.61 14.39
N LYS A 39 24.31 4.88 14.09
CA LYS A 39 24.80 4.74 12.71
C LYS A 39 23.77 4.03 11.82
N THR A 40 23.17 2.95 12.32
CA THR A 40 22.12 2.21 11.61
C THR A 40 20.89 3.10 11.42
N ALA A 41 20.43 3.78 12.47
CA ALA A 41 19.33 4.75 12.40
C ALA A 41 19.62 5.87 11.37
N SER A 42 20.86 6.36 11.31
CA SER A 42 21.27 7.36 10.32
C SER A 42 21.21 6.85 8.88
N HIS A 43 21.62 5.60 8.63
CA HIS A 43 21.51 5.00 7.30
C HIS A 43 20.05 4.79 6.87
N ILE A 44 19.19 4.37 7.79
CA ILE A 44 17.75 4.23 7.53
C ILE A 44 17.13 5.61 7.23
N THR A 45 17.54 6.64 7.97
CA THR A 45 17.09 8.03 7.73
C THR A 45 17.42 8.48 6.31
N GLU A 46 18.64 8.20 5.85
CA GLU A 46 19.06 8.54 4.50
C GLU A 46 18.28 7.74 3.44
N ALA A 47 18.01 6.45 3.69
CA ALA A 47 17.18 5.63 2.80
C ALA A 47 15.77 6.21 2.66
N ILE A 48 15.11 6.58 3.76
CA ILE A 48 13.80 7.25 3.76
C ILE A 48 13.84 8.53 2.92
N ARG A 49 14.88 9.35 3.10
CA ARG A 49 15.06 10.61 2.35
C ARG A 49 15.17 10.36 0.84
N GLN A 50 15.96 9.37 0.43
CA GLN A 50 16.14 8.99 -0.97
C GLN A 50 14.84 8.45 -1.57
N MET A 51 14.08 7.64 -0.83
CA MET A 51 12.77 7.15 -1.27
C MET A 51 11.78 8.29 -1.49
N ALA A 52 11.79 9.32 -0.63
CA ALA A 52 10.97 10.51 -0.83
C ALA A 52 11.35 11.26 -2.12
N MET A 53 12.65 11.36 -2.45
CA MET A 53 13.10 11.95 -3.71
C MET A 53 12.68 11.12 -4.92
N VAL A 54 12.81 9.79 -4.85
CA VAL A 54 12.32 8.88 -5.89
C VAL A 54 10.82 9.06 -6.11
N ASN A 55 10.02 9.11 -5.04
CA ASN A 55 8.59 9.36 -5.14
C ASN A 55 8.25 10.70 -5.78
N ALA A 56 9.04 11.75 -5.52
CA ALA A 56 8.86 13.05 -6.16
C ALA A 56 9.11 12.97 -7.68
N GLU A 57 10.16 12.28 -8.12
CA GLU A 57 10.44 12.09 -9.56
C GLU A 57 9.40 11.20 -10.23
N LEU A 58 8.95 10.12 -9.58
CA LEU A 58 7.86 9.29 -10.07
C LEU A 58 6.56 10.09 -10.19
N GLY A 59 6.28 10.99 -9.24
CA GLY A 59 5.14 11.89 -9.28
C GLY A 59 5.18 12.85 -10.46
N LYS A 60 6.36 13.41 -10.78
CA LYS A 60 6.57 14.24 -11.99
C LYS A 60 6.34 13.42 -13.26
N ALA A 61 6.89 12.21 -13.33
CA ALA A 61 6.68 11.32 -14.46
C ALA A 61 5.18 11.00 -14.64
N LEU A 62 4.48 10.67 -13.55
CA LEU A 62 3.04 10.41 -13.56
C LEU A 62 2.25 11.61 -14.09
N HIS A 63 2.60 12.82 -13.65
CA HIS A 63 1.98 14.04 -14.14
C HIS A 63 2.19 14.23 -15.65
N GLN A 64 3.41 14.01 -16.15
CA GLN A 64 3.74 14.13 -17.57
C GLN A 64 2.97 13.14 -18.47
N VAL A 65 2.70 11.94 -17.96
CA VAL A 65 1.98 10.90 -18.71
C VAL A 65 0.45 10.98 -18.56
N GLY A 66 -0.09 12.09 -18.04
CA GLY A 66 -1.52 12.35 -17.95
C GLY A 66 -2.14 12.21 -16.54
N GLY A 67 -1.30 12.13 -15.50
CA GLY A 67 -1.73 12.10 -14.10
C GLY A 67 -2.29 10.75 -13.63
N PRO A 68 -2.76 10.66 -12.38
CA PRO A 68 -3.37 9.45 -11.83
C PRO A 68 -4.49 8.96 -12.73
N ASN A 69 -4.56 7.64 -12.94
CA ASN A 69 -5.69 7.05 -13.64
C ASN A 69 -6.93 7.19 -12.76
N ALA A 70 -7.89 8.03 -13.15
CA ALA A 70 -9.22 8.10 -12.52
C ALA A 70 -10.00 6.77 -12.66
N ALA A 71 -9.49 5.82 -13.45
CA ALA A 71 -10.05 4.49 -13.66
C ALA A 71 -9.79 3.51 -12.48
N GLY A 72 -9.65 4.01 -11.26
CA GLY A 72 -9.74 3.21 -10.03
C GLY A 72 -11.18 2.80 -9.68
N ASP A 73 -12.18 3.35 -10.37
CA ASP A 73 -13.60 2.96 -10.25
C ASP A 73 -14.04 2.05 -11.41
N LYS A 74 -13.31 0.94 -11.58
CA LYS A 74 -13.92 -0.29 -12.07
C LYS A 74 -13.55 -1.35 -11.07
N GLY A 75 -14.23 -1.28 -9.93
CA GLY A 75 -14.31 -2.38 -9.01
C GLY A 75 -14.52 -3.67 -9.79
N HIS A 76 -13.75 -4.68 -9.43
CA HIS A 76 -14.13 -6.04 -9.74
C HIS A 76 -15.57 -6.23 -9.22
N GLU A 77 -16.54 -6.20 -10.13
CA GLU A 77 -17.90 -6.63 -9.86
C GLU A 77 -17.85 -8.12 -9.52
N HIS A 78 -17.68 -8.42 -8.23
CA HIS A 78 -18.02 -9.72 -7.68
C HIS A 78 -19.55 -9.84 -7.63
N GLY A 79 -20.17 -9.95 -8.81
CA GLY A 79 -21.57 -10.29 -8.98
C GLY A 79 -21.77 -11.81 -8.89
N HIS A 80 -21.56 -12.41 -7.72
CA HIS A 80 -22.12 -13.73 -7.41
C HIS A 80 -22.94 -13.64 -6.13
N SER A 81 -24.17 -13.15 -6.29
CA SER A 81 -25.26 -13.43 -5.38
C SER A 81 -25.59 -14.93 -5.43
N HIS A 82 -25.03 -15.71 -4.51
CA HIS A 82 -25.65 -16.95 -4.09
C HIS A 82 -26.26 -16.75 -2.71
N SER A 83 -27.53 -16.37 -2.69
CA SER A 83 -28.40 -16.67 -1.56
C SER A 83 -28.53 -18.19 -1.49
N HIS A 84 -27.88 -18.81 -0.52
CA HIS A 84 -28.37 -20.07 0.02
C HIS A 84 -28.75 -19.83 1.47
N ASP A 85 -30.07 -19.69 1.64
CA ASP A 85 -30.76 -19.78 2.90
C ASP A 85 -30.56 -21.20 3.45
N HIS A 86 -29.70 -21.33 4.46
CA HIS A 86 -29.68 -22.52 5.30
C HIS A 86 -29.81 -22.07 6.75
N ASN A 87 -31.07 -22.00 7.16
CA ASN A 87 -31.49 -22.16 8.54
C ASN A 87 -30.69 -23.29 9.20
N HIS A 88 -29.78 -22.94 10.10
CA HIS A 88 -29.24 -23.89 11.07
C HIS A 88 -29.48 -23.32 12.46
N THR A 89 -30.52 -23.86 13.09
CA THR A 89 -30.85 -23.63 14.49
C THR A 89 -29.63 -24.02 15.33
N HIS A 90 -29.07 -23.05 16.04
CA HIS A 90 -28.09 -23.28 17.08
C HIS A 90 -28.88 -23.53 18.37
N ASP A 91 -28.98 -24.78 18.81
CA ASP A 91 -29.46 -25.11 20.15
C ASP A 91 -28.24 -25.37 21.03
N HIS A 92 -28.01 -24.45 21.97
CA HIS A 92 -27.04 -24.58 23.04
C HIS A 92 -27.80 -24.82 24.36
N ASP A 93 -27.32 -25.82 25.10
CA ASP A 93 -27.42 -26.03 26.56
C ASP A 93 -28.69 -26.72 27.13
N HIS A 94 -28.51 -27.91 27.74
CA HIS A 94 -28.53 -28.01 29.21
C HIS A 94 -28.14 -29.40 29.77
N LYS A 95 -27.38 -29.32 30.87
CA LYS A 95 -27.01 -30.34 31.89
C LYS A 95 -28.05 -31.44 32.19
N HIS A 96 -27.55 -32.67 32.39
CA HIS A 96 -27.57 -33.43 33.66
C HIS A 96 -26.64 -34.64 33.60
#